data_AF-A0A8T5RYL6-F1
#
_entry.id   AF-A0A8T5RYL6-F1
#
_cell.length_a   1.000
_cell.length_b   1.000
_cell.length_c   1.000
_cell.angle_alpha   90.00
_cell.angle_beta   90.00
_cell.angle_gamma   90.00
#
_symmetry.space_group_name_H-M   'P 1'
#
loop_
_entity.id
_entity.type
_entity.pdbx_description
1 polymer ?
#
loop_
_entity_poly.entity_id
_entity_poly.type
_entity_poly.pdbx_seq_one_letter_code
_entity_poly.pdbx_strand_id
1 'polypeptide(L)'
;MEREIVDKALSILKDLDEKNLKIEELLSDMSISSRNDLLRDITRDIIERNNLIKEHGLSNEFFCEPLSSDPDVISINSLLENLVSNIEKNPFKKIIYLRLFLDRFHDISEQDKKVIIQSVKNEDTKGLKLKMLSLINVFKLEI
;
A
#
# COMPACT_ATOMS: atom_id res chain seq x y z
N MET A 1 -40.13 -14.09 48.64
CA MET A 1 -39.12 -13.03 48.84
C MET A 1 -37.81 -13.37 48.12
N GLU A 2 -37.13 -14.49 48.40
CA GLU A 2 -35.89 -14.86 47.69
C GLU A 2 -36.06 -15.12 46.19
N ARG A 3 -37.11 -15.86 45.76
CA ARG A 3 -37.36 -16.12 44.33
C ARG A 3 -37.63 -14.85 43.52
N GLU A 4 -38.39 -13.91 44.09
CA GLU A 4 -38.64 -12.60 43.47
C GLU A 4 -37.35 -11.80 43.27
N ILE A 5 -36.42 -11.87 44.23
CA ILE A 5 -35.12 -11.20 44.11
C ILE A 5 -34.29 -11.84 42.99
N VAL A 6 -34.30 -13.18 42.89
CA VAL A 6 -33.61 -13.93 41.84
C VAL A 6 -34.21 -13.63 40.46
N ASP A 7 -35.54 -13.60 40.33
CA ASP A 7 -36.21 -13.28 39.07
C ASP A 7 -35.93 -11.84 38.63
N LYS A 8 -35.88 -10.91 39.58
CA LYS A 8 -35.52 -9.51 39.32
C LYS A 8 -34.06 -9.36 38.91
N ALA A 9 -33.16 -10.10 39.55
CA ALA A 9 -31.75 -10.14 39.16
C ALA A 9 -31.55 -10.74 37.76
N LEU A 10 -32.26 -11.82 37.43
CA LEU A 10 -32.25 -12.42 36.08
C LEU A 10 -32.81 -11.48 35.02
N SER A 11 -33.87 -10.74 35.35
CA SER A 11 -34.42 -9.72 34.45
C SER A 11 -33.42 -8.61 34.17
N ILE A 12 -32.69 -8.14 35.20
CA ILE A 12 -31.67 -7.10 35.05
C ILE A 12 -30.51 -7.62 34.19
N LEU A 13 -30.05 -8.86 34.41
CA LEU A 13 -28.98 -9.47 33.62
C LEU A 13 -29.35 -9.56 32.15
N LYS A 14 -30.56 -10.02 31.82
CA LYS A 14 -31.05 -10.07 30.43
C LYS A 14 -31.09 -8.69 29.78
N ASP A 15 -31.54 -7.70 30.51
CA ASP A 15 -31.63 -6.32 30.03
C ASP A 15 -30.23 -5.72 29.77
N LEU A 16 -29.22 -6.17 30.53
CA LEU A 16 -27.82 -5.78 30.39
C LEU A 16 -27.18 -6.44 29.16
N ASP A 17 -27.44 -7.74 28.95
CA ASP A 17 -26.96 -8.47 27.77
C ASP A 17 -27.53 -7.89 26.48
N GLU A 18 -28.82 -7.54 26.45
CA GLU A 18 -29.45 -6.93 25.27
C GLU A 18 -28.87 -5.55 24.97
N LYS A 19 -28.55 -4.76 26.00
CA LYS A 19 -27.89 -3.46 25.83
C LYS A 19 -26.44 -3.61 25.36
N ASN A 20 -25.71 -4.60 25.84
CA ASN A 20 -24.36 -4.89 25.36
C ASN A 20 -24.35 -5.28 23.88
N LEU A 21 -25.28 -6.13 23.44
CA LEU A 21 -25.43 -6.48 22.03
C LEU A 21 -25.67 -5.25 21.15
N LYS A 22 -26.53 -4.33 21.58
CA LYS A 22 -26.76 -3.06 20.86
C LYS A 22 -25.52 -2.17 20.80
N ILE A 23 -24.70 -2.16 21.85
CA ILE A 23 -23.44 -1.42 21.86
C ILE A 23 -22.45 -2.05 20.88
N GLU A 24 -22.31 -3.37 20.86
CA GLU A 24 -21.43 -4.07 19.91
C GLU A 24 -21.84 -3.82 18.46
N GLU A 25 -23.15 -3.84 18.17
CA GLU A 25 -23.70 -3.53 16.84
C GLU A 25 -23.34 -2.09 16.43
N LEU A 26 -23.58 -1.10 17.30
CA LEU A 26 -23.23 0.31 17.05
C LEU A 26 -21.72 0.51 16.87
N LEU A 27 -20.89 -0.16 17.66
CA LEU A 27 -19.43 -0.08 17.56
C LEU A 27 -18.92 -0.74 16.27
N SER A 28 -19.59 -1.78 15.79
CA SER A 28 -19.25 -2.44 14.52
C SER A 28 -19.51 -1.52 13.32
N ASP A 29 -20.56 -0.71 13.37
CA ASP A 29 -20.88 0.30 12.35
C ASP A 29 -19.93 1.50 12.40
N MET A 30 -19.29 1.76 13.54
CA MET A 30 -18.29 2.82 13.71
C MET A 30 -16.90 2.43 13.20
N SER A 31 -16.83 1.77 12.05
CA SER A 31 -15.55 1.52 11.38
C SER A 31 -14.90 2.86 11.00
N ILE A 32 -13.91 3.28 11.80
CA ILE A 32 -13.13 4.48 11.51
C ILE A 32 -12.19 4.11 10.38
N SER A 33 -12.32 4.80 9.24
CA SER A 33 -11.40 4.65 8.12
C SER A 33 -9.97 4.82 8.63
N SER A 34 -9.07 3.91 8.24
CA SER A 34 -7.68 4.05 8.63
C SER A 34 -7.12 5.35 8.06
N ARG A 35 -6.05 5.87 8.68
CA ARG A 35 -5.33 7.04 8.15
C ARG A 35 -4.97 6.85 6.67
N ASN A 36 -4.61 5.62 6.28
CA ASN A 36 -4.21 5.31 4.91
C ASN A 36 -5.41 5.34 3.95
N ASP A 37 -6.58 4.85 4.38
CA ASP A 37 -7.80 4.95 3.57
C ASP A 37 -8.21 6.41 3.35
N LEU A 38 -8.14 7.22 4.41
CA LEU A 38 -8.44 8.65 4.32
C LEU A 38 -7.47 9.38 3.37
N LEU A 39 -6.17 9.11 3.50
CA LEU A 39 -5.14 9.69 2.62
C LEU A 39 -5.33 9.27 1.16
N ARG A 40 -5.73 8.01 0.92
CA ARG A 40 -6.03 7.50 -0.42
C ARG A 40 -7.21 8.26 -1.03
N ASP A 41 -8.28 8.46 -0.27
CA ASP A 41 -9.47 9.13 -0.76
C ASP A 41 -9.19 10.62 -1.04
N ILE A 42 -8.45 11.31 -0.16
CA ILE A 42 -7.98 12.68 -0.40
C ILE A 42 -7.13 12.75 -1.68
N THR A 43 -6.22 11.80 -1.86
CA THR A 43 -5.34 11.76 -3.04
C THR A 43 -6.16 11.54 -4.31
N ARG A 44 -7.17 10.66 -4.26
CA ARG A 44 -8.10 10.41 -5.37
C ARG A 44 -8.85 11.68 -5.75
N ASP A 45 -9.43 12.36 -4.78
CA ASP A 45 -10.17 13.59 -5.00
C ASP A 45 -9.29 14.68 -5.65
N ILE A 46 -8.04 14.81 -5.23
CA ILE A 46 -7.10 15.78 -5.83
C ILE A 46 -6.81 15.43 -7.30
N ILE A 47 -6.53 14.16 -7.61
CA ILE A 47 -6.23 13.73 -8.98
C ILE A 47 -7.46 13.87 -9.88
N GLU A 48 -8.63 13.49 -9.39
CA GLU A 48 -9.88 13.54 -10.17
C GLU A 48 -10.32 14.97 -10.47
N ARG A 49 -10.06 15.92 -9.58
CA ARG A 49 -10.48 17.32 -9.75
C ARG A 49 -9.48 18.18 -10.53
N ASN A 50 -8.24 17.72 -10.75
CA ASN A 50 -7.21 18.49 -11.44
C ASN A 50 -6.90 17.93 -12.83
N ASN A 51 -7.37 18.61 -13.87
CA ASN A 51 -7.16 18.21 -15.28
C ASN A 51 -5.69 18.14 -15.67
N LEU A 52 -4.85 19.04 -15.14
CA LEU A 52 -3.39 19.02 -15.35
C LEU A 52 -2.75 17.70 -14.89
N ILE A 53 -3.25 17.11 -13.80
CA ILE A 53 -2.73 15.86 -13.25
C ILE A 53 -3.18 14.66 -14.10
N LYS A 54 -4.42 14.69 -14.60
CA LYS A 54 -4.95 13.70 -15.54
C LYS A 54 -4.17 13.70 -16.86
N GLU A 55 -3.90 14.87 -17.43
CA GLU A 55 -3.18 15.03 -18.70
C GLU A 55 -1.73 14.51 -18.65
N HIS A 56 -1.09 14.54 -17.48
CA HIS A 56 0.27 14.03 -17.29
C HIS A 56 0.35 12.51 -17.05
N GLY A 57 -0.77 11.79 -17.20
CA GLY A 57 -0.83 10.33 -17.04
C GLY A 57 -0.60 9.88 -15.60
N LEU A 58 -0.90 10.74 -14.62
CA LEU A 58 -0.84 10.40 -13.19
C LEU A 58 -2.15 9.77 -12.70
N SER A 59 -3.17 9.68 -13.56
CA SER A 59 -4.45 9.07 -13.25
C SER A 59 -4.30 7.54 -13.23
N ASN A 60 -4.43 6.98 -12.04
CA ASN A 60 -4.62 5.56 -11.71
C ASN A 60 -3.39 4.64 -11.63
N GLU A 61 -2.23 4.96 -12.23
CA GLU A 61 -1.02 4.13 -12.07
C GLU A 61 -0.20 4.46 -10.79
N PHE A 62 -0.54 5.55 -10.08
CA PHE A 62 0.13 5.96 -8.83
C PHE A 62 -0.56 5.51 -7.55
N PHE A 63 -1.80 5.01 -7.67
CA PHE A 63 -2.41 4.29 -6.57
C PHE A 63 -1.78 2.91 -6.54
N CYS A 64 -1.03 2.62 -5.48
CA CYS A 64 -0.87 1.23 -5.09
C CYS A 64 -2.29 0.72 -4.87
N GLU A 65 -2.83 -0.06 -5.82
CA GLU A 65 -4.01 -0.86 -5.56
C GLU A 65 -3.73 -1.60 -4.24
N PRO A 66 -4.61 -1.50 -3.22
CA PRO A 66 -4.61 -2.54 -2.22
C PRO A 66 -4.93 -3.80 -3.01
N LEU A 67 -3.96 -4.70 -3.14
CA LEU A 67 -4.20 -6.04 -3.65
C LEU A 67 -5.39 -6.59 -2.88
N SER A 68 -6.55 -6.60 -3.53
CA SER A 68 -7.70 -7.36 -3.10
C SER A 68 -7.38 -8.82 -3.40
N SER A 69 -6.51 -9.43 -2.59
CA SER A 69 -6.29 -10.88 -2.46
C SER A 69 -5.01 -11.08 -1.64
N ASP A 70 -5.18 -11.70 -0.49
CA ASP A 70 -4.19 -12.32 0.40
C ASP A 70 -2.88 -11.59 0.75
N PRO A 71 -2.42 -11.65 2.01
CA PRO A 71 -1.11 -11.17 2.45
C PRO A 71 0.05 -12.06 1.97
N ASP A 72 -0.04 -12.61 0.75
CA ASP A 72 1.01 -13.41 0.14
C ASP A 72 2.10 -12.50 -0.43
N VAL A 73 3.07 -12.19 0.44
CA VAL A 73 4.48 -11.89 0.14
C VAL A 73 4.70 -11.13 -1.18
N ILE A 74 4.71 -9.79 -1.12
CA ILE A 74 5.22 -8.95 -2.22
C ILE A 74 6.65 -9.38 -2.52
N SER A 75 6.84 -10.16 -3.58
CA SER A 75 8.16 -10.63 -3.98
C SER A 75 8.93 -9.51 -4.69
N ILE A 76 10.24 -9.42 -4.45
CA ILE A 76 11.16 -8.55 -5.20
C ILE A 76 10.96 -8.71 -6.71
N ASN A 77 10.70 -9.93 -7.18
CA ASN A 77 10.46 -10.19 -8.58
C ASN A 77 9.22 -9.46 -9.12
N SER A 78 8.10 -9.43 -8.38
CA SER A 78 6.89 -8.74 -8.85
C SER A 78 7.08 -7.22 -8.88
N LEU A 79 7.82 -6.65 -7.91
CA LEU A 79 8.20 -5.23 -7.92
C LEU A 79 9.07 -4.89 -9.14
N LEU A 80 9.95 -5.80 -9.52
CA LEU A 80 10.89 -5.61 -10.61
C LEU A 80 10.20 -5.75 -11.99
N GLU A 81 9.23 -6.66 -12.13
CA GLU A 81 8.36 -6.71 -13.32
C GLU A 81 7.55 -5.41 -13.47
N ASN A 82 7.00 -4.89 -12.37
CA ASN A 82 6.28 -3.62 -12.36
C ASN A 82 7.18 -2.44 -12.76
N LEU A 83 8.42 -2.40 -12.27
CA LEU A 83 9.41 -1.41 -12.68
C LEU A 83 9.67 -1.46 -14.19
N VAL A 84 9.91 -2.66 -14.74
CA VAL A 84 10.18 -2.85 -16.17
C VAL A 84 8.98 -2.43 -17.01
N SER A 85 7.77 -2.86 -16.65
CA SER A 85 6.52 -2.50 -17.32
C SER A 85 6.29 -0.98 -17.36
N ASN A 86 6.53 -0.29 -16.24
CA ASN A 86 6.39 1.17 -16.17
C ASN A 86 7.40 1.91 -17.05
N ILE A 87 8.64 1.39 -17.14
CA ILE A 87 9.68 1.94 -18.01
C ILE A 87 9.36 1.68 -19.49
N GLU A 88 8.80 0.52 -19.83
CA GLU A 88 8.37 0.20 -21.19
C GLU A 88 7.23 1.11 -21.65
N LYS A 89 6.24 1.36 -20.80
CA LYS A 89 5.13 2.29 -21.08
C LYS A 89 5.62 3.73 -21.22
N ASN A 90 6.57 4.16 -20.39
CA ASN A 90 7.05 5.55 -20.35
C ASN A 90 8.60 5.64 -20.23
N PRO A 91 9.35 5.41 -21.33
CA PRO A 91 10.81 5.35 -21.29
C PRO A 91 11.48 6.66 -20.81
N PHE A 92 10.88 7.81 -21.11
CA PHE A 92 11.40 9.12 -20.70
C PHE A 92 11.41 9.30 -19.17
N LYS A 93 10.55 8.58 -18.44
CA LYS A 93 10.46 8.63 -16.97
C LYS A 93 11.33 7.57 -16.29
N LYS A 94 12.20 6.85 -17.03
CA LYS A 94 13.03 5.76 -16.51
C LYS A 94 13.77 6.08 -15.21
N ILE A 95 14.43 7.24 -15.13
CA ILE A 95 15.18 7.67 -13.95
C ILE A 95 14.25 7.84 -12.73
N ILE A 96 13.03 8.32 -12.94
CA ILE A 96 12.05 8.54 -11.86
C ILE A 96 11.59 7.19 -11.32
N TYR A 97 11.24 6.25 -12.21
CA TYR A 97 10.83 4.90 -11.78
C TYR A 97 11.95 4.16 -11.03
N LEU A 98 13.21 4.32 -11.46
CA LEU A 98 14.35 3.75 -10.76
C LEU A 98 14.55 4.34 -9.36
N ARG A 99 14.36 5.66 -9.17
CA ARG A 99 14.40 6.27 -7.84
C ARG A 99 13.29 5.72 -6.95
N LEU A 100 12.06 5.72 -7.44
CA LEU A 100 10.90 5.20 -6.69
C LEU A 100 11.06 3.73 -6.30
N PHE A 101 11.72 2.93 -7.14
CA PHE A 101 12.04 1.55 -6.80
C PHE A 101 13.08 1.47 -5.68
N LEU A 102 14.17 2.24 -5.79
CA LEU A 102 15.26 2.22 -4.82
C LEU A 102 14.88 2.84 -3.47
N ASP A 103 13.93 3.78 -3.45
CA ASP A 103 13.43 4.42 -2.23
C ASP A 103 12.66 3.47 -1.31
N ARG A 104 12.30 2.27 -1.80
CA ARG A 104 11.71 1.21 -1.00
C ARG A 104 12.72 0.52 -0.08
N PHE A 105 14.02 0.65 -0.36
CA PHE A 105 15.07 0.02 0.43
C PHE A 105 15.71 1.04 1.38
N HIS A 106 15.50 0.83 2.67
CA HIS A 106 16.02 1.71 3.72
C HIS A 106 17.54 1.56 3.93
N ASP A 107 18.11 0.43 3.50
CA ASP A 107 19.51 0.08 3.74
C ASP A 107 20.49 0.65 2.70
N ILE A 108 19.98 1.28 1.63
CA ILE A 108 20.81 1.86 0.57
C ILE A 108 20.96 3.37 0.80
N SER A 109 22.20 3.84 0.89
CA SER A 109 22.47 5.27 0.99
C SER A 109 22.06 6.03 -0.27
N GLU A 110 21.71 7.31 -0.13
CA GLU A 110 21.41 8.17 -1.29
C GLU A 110 22.56 8.25 -2.32
N GLN A 111 23.79 8.07 -1.87
CA GLN A 111 24.95 8.03 -2.75
C GLN A 111 24.98 6.73 -3.57
N ASP A 112 24.72 5.59 -2.93
CA ASP A 112 24.66 4.28 -3.60
C ASP A 112 23.49 4.22 -4.60
N LYS A 113 22.33 4.78 -4.23
CA LYS A 113 21.19 4.90 -5.15
C LYS A 113 21.56 5.64 -6.43
N LYS A 114 22.31 6.75 -6.33
CA LYS A 114 22.78 7.50 -7.52
C LYS A 114 23.73 6.66 -8.39
N VAL A 115 24.64 5.91 -7.77
CA VAL A 115 25.58 5.03 -8.49
C VAL A 115 24.81 3.93 -9.23
N ILE A 116 23.85 3.29 -8.57
CA ILE A 116 22.99 2.26 -9.17
C ILE A 116 22.25 2.84 -10.38
N ILE A 117 21.56 3.98 -10.22
CA ILE A 117 20.82 4.64 -11.31
C ILE A 117 21.76 4.93 -12.48
N GLN A 118 22.95 5.45 -12.21
CA GLN A 118 23.93 5.77 -13.24
C GLN A 118 24.41 4.52 -14.00
N SER A 119 24.51 3.37 -13.33
CA SER A 119 24.94 2.11 -13.95
C SER A 119 23.87 1.47 -14.86
N VAL A 120 22.58 1.73 -14.60
CA VAL A 120 21.48 1.09 -15.33
C VAL A 120 20.70 2.03 -16.27
N LYS A 121 20.99 3.34 -16.23
CA LYS A 121 20.26 4.35 -17.02
C LYS A 121 20.26 4.09 -18.53
N ASN A 122 21.34 3.52 -19.07
CA ASN A 122 21.51 3.29 -20.51
C ASN A 122 21.15 1.86 -20.95
N GLU A 123 20.73 1.00 -20.02
CA GLU A 123 20.37 -0.38 -20.33
C GLU A 123 19.03 -0.49 -21.06
N ASP A 124 18.92 -1.47 -21.94
CA ASP A 124 17.63 -1.89 -22.49
C ASP A 124 16.80 -2.59 -21.40
N THR A 125 15.51 -2.85 -21.66
CA THR A 125 14.59 -3.37 -20.63
C THR A 125 14.97 -4.77 -20.16
N LYS A 126 15.49 -5.61 -21.06
CA LYS A 126 16.00 -6.94 -20.73
C LYS A 126 17.27 -6.89 -19.88
N GLY A 127 18.25 -6.06 -20.27
CA GLY A 127 19.48 -5.86 -19.51
C GLY A 127 19.24 -5.20 -18.15
N LEU A 128 18.27 -4.27 -18.09
CA LEU A 128 17.85 -3.62 -16.86
C LEU A 128 17.34 -4.63 -15.84
N LYS A 129 16.45 -5.54 -16.27
CA LYS A 129 15.87 -6.56 -15.38
C LYS A 129 16.94 -7.40 -14.71
N LEU A 130 17.87 -7.92 -15.51
CA LEU A 130 18.97 -8.76 -15.04
C LEU A 130 19.92 -8.01 -14.11
N LYS A 131 20.30 -6.77 -14.47
CA LYS A 131 21.18 -5.95 -13.63
C LYS A 131 20.54 -5.56 -12.31
N MET A 132 19.26 -5.18 -12.31
CA MET A 132 18.54 -4.86 -11.06
C MET A 132 18.46 -6.08 -10.15
N LEU A 133 18.16 -7.26 -10.69
CA LEU A 133 18.11 -8.50 -9.92
C LEU A 133 19.48 -8.86 -9.34
N SER A 134 20.54 -8.69 -10.11
CA SER A 134 21.92 -8.86 -9.63
C SER A 134 22.26 -7.89 -8.50
N LEU A 135 21.88 -6.61 -8.63
CA LEU A 135 22.16 -5.60 -7.61
C LEU A 135 21.42 -5.91 -6.31
N ILE A 136 20.15 -6.29 -6.40
CA ILE A 136 19.35 -6.66 -5.23
C ILE A 136 19.98 -7.83 -4.47
N ASN A 137 20.49 -8.84 -5.19
CA ASN A 137 21.20 -9.95 -4.57
C ASN A 137 22.53 -9.52 -3.93
N VAL A 138 23.30 -8.62 -4.56
CA VAL A 138 24.58 -8.13 -4.03
C VAL A 138 24.37 -7.33 -2.74
N PHE A 139 23.37 -6.45 -2.74
CA PHE A 139 23.04 -5.64 -1.57
C PHE A 139 22.20 -6.39 -0.52
N LYS A 140 21.80 -7.64 -0.79
CA LYS A 140 20.94 -8.46 0.06
C LYS A 140 19.70 -7.69 0.54
N LEU A 141 19.05 -7.01 -0.41
CA LEU A 141 17.97 -6.11 -0.07
C LEU A 141 16.74 -6.92 0.33
N GLU A 142 16.27 -6.66 1.54
CA GLU A 142 14.99 -7.16 2.04
C GLU A 142 13.94 -6.05 1.85
N ILE A 143 12.69 -6.44 1.58
CA ILE A 143 11.55 -5.52 1.43
C ILE A 143 10.91 -5.30 2.80
#